data_AF-A0A925JW71-F1
#
_entry.id   AF-A0A925JW71-F1
#
_cell.length_a   1.000
_cell.length_b   1.000
_cell.length_c   1.000
_cell.angle_alpha   90.00
_cell.angle_beta   90.00
_cell.angle_gamma   90.00
#
_symmetry.space_group_name_H-M   'P 1'
#
loop_
_entity.id
_entity.type
_entity.pdbx_description
1 polymer ?
#
loop_
_entity_poly.entity_id
_entity_poly.type
_entity_poly.pdbx_seq_one_letter_code
_entity_poly.pdbx_strand_id
1 'polypeptide(L)'
;MQSDLNFTLSLLFGFALTLVRFLGLFVFLPWPGAKSGPSTARVAFAVACTLALAPLWPRIEGVPTIAMLVAWTLGEAALGLAAGLATAWISEVFTIGAQALSVQAGYSFASSFD
;
A
#
# COMPACT_ATOMS: atom_id res chain seq x y z
N MET A 1 12.01 -32.53 -10.96
CA MET A 1 12.49 -31.52 -11.93
C MET A 1 11.37 -30.58 -12.39
N GLN A 2 10.32 -31.02 -13.11
CA GLN A 2 9.20 -30.12 -13.47
C GLN A 2 8.36 -29.67 -12.25
N SER A 3 8.24 -30.53 -11.23
CA SER A 3 7.57 -30.20 -9.96
C SER A 3 8.26 -29.05 -9.22
N ASP A 4 9.59 -29.05 -9.19
CA ASP A 4 10.40 -28.09 -8.42
C ASP A 4 10.32 -26.70 -9.06
N LEU A 5 10.32 -26.65 -10.40
CA LEU A 5 10.17 -25.41 -11.17
C LEU A 5 8.80 -24.76 -10.96
N ASN A 6 7.72 -25.54 -10.95
CA ASN A 6 6.37 -25.01 -10.72
C ASN A 6 6.22 -24.46 -9.30
N PHE A 7 6.83 -25.12 -8.31
CA PHE A 7 6.83 -24.63 -6.93
C PHE A 7 7.58 -23.30 -6.80
N THR A 8 8.79 -23.19 -7.38
CA THR A 8 9.57 -21.94 -7.36
C THR A 8 8.85 -20.79 -8.08
N LEU A 9 8.22 -21.06 -9.24
CA LEU A 9 7.47 -20.04 -9.97
C LEU A 9 6.23 -19.56 -9.19
N SER A 10 5.51 -20.47 -8.54
CA SER A 10 4.37 -20.09 -7.68
C SER A 10 4.82 -19.21 -6.52
N LEU A 11 5.97 -19.50 -5.89
CA LEU A 11 6.49 -18.66 -4.81
C LEU A 11 6.90 -17.28 -5.33
N LEU A 12 7.57 -17.20 -6.47
CA LEU A 12 8.01 -15.94 -7.06
C LEU A 12 6.82 -15.04 -7.42
N PHE A 13 5.82 -15.57 -8.11
CA PHE A 13 4.63 -14.81 -8.46
C PHE A 13 3.78 -14.45 -7.24
N GLY A 14 3.62 -15.37 -6.28
CA GLY A 14 2.92 -15.11 -5.03
C GLY A 14 3.56 -13.98 -4.21
N PHE A 15 4.89 -13.99 -4.13
CA PHE A 15 5.68 -12.91 -3.53
C PHE A 15 5.48 -11.59 -4.29
N ALA A 16 5.66 -11.58 -5.62
CA ALA A 16 5.59 -10.38 -6.43
C ALA A 16 4.21 -9.70 -6.36
N LEU A 17 3.13 -10.47 -6.47
CA LEU A 17 1.75 -9.97 -6.38
C LEU A 17 1.46 -9.37 -5.00
N THR A 18 1.87 -10.07 -3.94
CA THR A 18 1.69 -9.58 -2.57
C THR A 18 2.55 -8.33 -2.30
N LEU A 19 3.76 -8.26 -2.85
CA LEU A 19 4.61 -7.07 -2.76
C LEU A 19 3.98 -5.86 -3.43
N VAL A 20 3.40 -6.03 -4.62
CA VAL A 20 2.68 -4.95 -5.33
C VAL A 20 1.53 -4.42 -4.50
N ARG A 21 0.76 -5.28 -3.81
CA ARG A 21 -0.29 -4.88 -2.87
C ARG A 21 0.25 -3.96 -1.77
N PHE A 22 1.33 -4.35 -1.10
CA PHE A 22 1.91 -3.56 0.00
C PHE A 22 2.53 -2.25 -0.48
N LEU A 23 3.22 -2.27 -1.62
CA LEU A 23 3.75 -1.06 -2.23
C LEU A 23 2.63 -0.07 -2.57
N GLY A 24 1.53 -0.55 -3.18
CA GLY A 24 0.34 0.25 -3.48
C GLY A 24 -0.30 0.84 -2.22
N LEU A 25 -0.44 0.04 -1.16
CA LEU A 25 -0.96 0.51 0.13
C LEU A 25 -0.10 1.63 0.71
N PHE A 26 1.23 1.47 0.70
CA PHE A 26 2.13 2.46 1.25
C PHE A 26 2.34 3.71 0.39
N VAL A 27 1.75 3.80 -0.82
CA VAL A 27 1.73 5.07 -1.56
C VAL A 27 0.96 6.12 -0.78
N PHE A 28 -0.23 5.77 -0.30
CA PHE A 28 -1.15 6.69 0.36
C PHE A 28 -1.20 6.54 1.88
N LEU A 29 -0.59 5.50 2.45
CA LEU A 29 -0.56 5.32 3.90
C LEU A 29 0.09 6.55 4.58
N PRO A 30 -0.63 7.27 5.44
CA PRO A 30 -0.10 8.43 6.15
C PRO A 30 0.90 7.94 7.19
N TRP A 31 2.19 8.16 6.92
CA TRP A 31 3.27 7.72 7.80
C TRP A 31 3.69 8.87 8.72
N PRO A 32 3.61 8.70 10.06
CA PRO A 32 3.96 9.76 11.00
C PRO A 32 5.44 10.12 10.86
N GLY A 33 5.71 11.40 10.55
CA GLY A 33 7.07 11.93 10.44
C GLY A 33 7.81 11.61 9.13
N ALA A 34 7.20 10.93 8.17
CA ALA A 34 7.81 10.71 6.85
C ALA A 34 7.18 11.62 5.79
N LYS A 35 8.03 12.18 4.92
CA LYS A 35 7.56 12.91 3.74
C LYS A 35 6.85 11.96 2.78
N SER A 36 5.86 12.47 2.06
CA SER A 36 5.19 11.77 0.97
C SER A 36 6.20 11.41 -0.11
N GLY A 37 6.41 10.11 -0.37
CA GLY A 37 7.32 9.64 -1.41
C GLY A 37 7.95 8.27 -1.13
N PRO A 38 8.66 7.69 -2.12
CA PRO A 38 9.39 6.45 -1.94
C PRO A 38 10.57 6.67 -0.98
N SER A 39 10.60 5.89 0.10
CA SER A 39 11.73 5.86 1.03
C SER A 39 12.24 4.42 1.17
N THR A 40 13.55 4.26 1.37
CA THR A 40 14.17 2.94 1.56
C THR A 40 13.53 2.19 2.73
N ALA A 41 13.19 2.90 3.81
CA ALA A 41 12.50 2.32 4.96
C ALA A 41 11.12 1.76 4.60
N ARG A 42 10.35 2.47 3.75
CA ARG A 42 9.02 2.04 3.32
C ARG A 42 9.09 0.80 2.42
N VAL A 43 10.07 0.73 1.52
CA VAL A 43 10.30 -0.45 0.67
C VAL A 43 10.75 -1.64 1.51
N ALA A 44 11.68 -1.44 2.44
CA ALA A 44 12.13 -2.49 3.35
C ALA A 44 10.97 -3.02 4.22
N PHE A 45 10.11 -2.12 4.72
CA PHE A 45 8.93 -2.50 5.47
C PHE A 45 7.90 -3.25 4.61
N ALA A 46 7.70 -2.85 3.35
CA ALA A 46 6.83 -3.58 2.41
C ALA A 46 7.31 -5.02 2.23
N VAL A 47 8.61 -5.21 1.99
CA VAL A 47 9.21 -6.54 1.87
C VAL A 47 9.03 -7.34 3.16
N ALA A 48 9.25 -6.73 4.33
CA ALA A 48 9.05 -7.38 5.61
C ALA A 48 7.59 -7.82 5.83
N CYS A 49 6.61 -6.97 5.52
CA CYS A 49 5.19 -7.32 5.57
C CYS A 49 4.83 -8.43 4.59
N THR A 50 5.36 -8.38 3.37
CA THR A 50 5.17 -9.44 2.37
C THR A 50 5.69 -10.77 2.91
N LEU A 51 6.91 -10.83 3.46
CA LEU A 51 7.49 -12.04 4.04
C LEU A 51 6.72 -12.53 5.26
N ALA A 52 6.23 -11.64 6.12
CA ALA A 52 5.39 -12.00 7.26
C ALA A 52 4.08 -12.71 6.85
N LEU A 53 3.61 -12.43 5.62
CA LEU A 53 2.39 -13.03 5.06
C LEU A 53 2.68 -14.18 4.09
N ALA A 54 3.89 -14.75 4.10
CA ALA A 54 4.27 -15.88 3.26
C ALA A 54 3.27 -17.07 3.27
N PRO A 55 2.68 -17.47 4.42
CA PRO A 55 1.69 -18.55 4.44
C PRO A 55 0.39 -18.24 3.67
N LEU A 56 0.10 -16.95 3.44
CA LEU A 56 -1.12 -16.44 2.83
C LEU A 56 -0.91 -15.95 1.39
N TRP A 57 0.27 -16.15 0.80
CA TRP A 57 0.51 -15.77 -0.59
C TRP A 57 -0.39 -16.53 -1.55
N PRO A 58 -0.84 -15.88 -2.64
CA PRO A 58 -1.65 -16.54 -3.65
C PRO A 58 -0.84 -17.67 -4.29
N ARG A 59 -1.42 -18.88 -4.31
CA ARG A 59 -0.84 -20.05 -4.97
C ARG A 59 -1.27 -20.04 -6.43
N ILE A 60 -0.30 -20.05 -7.34
CA ILE A 60 -0.56 -20.01 -8.77
C ILE A 60 -0.31 -21.41 -9.32
N GLU A 61 -1.36 -22.02 -9.84
CA GLU A 61 -1.30 -23.34 -10.46
C GLU A 61 -1.08 -23.21 -11.96
N GLY A 62 -0.05 -23.89 -12.47
CA GLY A 62 0.30 -23.89 -13.90
C GLY A 62 1.06 -22.64 -14.37
N VAL A 63 1.25 -22.53 -15.68
CA VAL A 63 1.95 -21.41 -16.31
C VAL A 63 0.94 -20.31 -16.65
N PRO A 64 0.99 -19.15 -15.97
CA PRO A 64 0.05 -18.06 -16.24
C PRO A 64 0.33 -17.41 -17.59
N THR A 65 -0.72 -16.95 -18.27
CA THR A 65 -0.58 -16.12 -19.47
C THR A 65 -0.19 -14.69 -19.09
N ILE A 66 0.44 -13.97 -20.03
CA ILE A 66 0.85 -12.57 -19.81
C ILE A 66 -0.35 -11.69 -19.44
N ALA A 67 -1.49 -11.88 -20.12
CA ALA A 67 -2.71 -11.13 -19.83
C ALA A 67 -3.20 -11.36 -18.38
N MET A 68 -3.09 -12.60 -17.89
CA MET A 68 -3.48 -12.95 -16.52
C MET A 68 -2.54 -12.30 -15.49
N LEU A 69 -1.23 -12.31 -15.73
CA LEU A 69 -0.26 -11.63 -14.86
C LEU A 69 -0.50 -10.12 -14.78
N VAL A 70 -0.80 -9.48 -15.92
CA VAL A 70 -1.14 -8.05 -15.95
C VAL A 70 -2.43 -7.78 -15.17
N ALA A 71 -3.48 -8.56 -15.39
CA ALA A 71 -4.75 -8.41 -14.70
C ALA A 71 -4.59 -8.58 -13.17
N TRP A 72 -3.85 -9.59 -12.73
CA TRP A 72 -3.56 -9.81 -11.31
C TRP A 72 -2.73 -8.68 -10.72
N THR A 73 -1.69 -8.21 -11.42
CA THR A 73 -0.85 -7.11 -10.94
C THR A 73 -1.66 -5.83 -10.76
N LEU A 74 -2.51 -5.51 -11.74
CA LEU A 74 -3.41 -4.36 -11.66
C LEU A 74 -4.44 -4.52 -10.53
N GLY A 75 -5.01 -5.71 -10.35
CA GLY A 75 -5.94 -6.00 -9.27
C GLY A 75 -5.32 -5.82 -7.89
N GLU A 76 -4.11 -6.35 -7.68
CA GLU A 76 -3.36 -6.22 -6.43
C GLU A 76 -2.93 -4.79 -6.15
N ALA A 77 -2.47 -4.07 -7.20
CA ALA A 77 -2.15 -2.65 -7.10
C ALA A 77 -3.40 -1.84 -6.73
N ALA A 78 -4.53 -2.07 -7.39
CA ALA A 78 -5.78 -1.36 -7.11
C ALA A 78 -6.28 -1.63 -5.69
N LEU A 79 -6.20 -2.88 -5.22
CA LEU A 79 -6.57 -3.26 -3.86
C LEU A 79 -5.67 -2.55 -2.83
N GLY A 80 -4.36 -2.55 -3.05
CA GLY A 80 -3.40 -1.84 -2.21
C GLY A 80 -3.69 -0.34 -2.16
N LEU A 81 -3.81 0.30 -3.33
CA LEU A 81 -4.09 1.74 -3.44
C LEU A 81 -5.42 2.12 -2.79
N ALA A 82 -6.48 1.34 -2.96
CA ALA A 82 -7.78 1.58 -2.34
C ALA A 82 -7.69 1.53 -0.81
N ALA A 83 -6.98 0.53 -0.26
CA ALA A 83 -6.76 0.43 1.18
C ALA A 83 -5.95 1.63 1.71
N GLY A 84 -4.86 1.99 1.02
CA GLY A 84 -4.06 3.16 1.36
C GLY A 84 -4.88 4.45 1.34
N LEU A 85 -5.66 4.68 0.28
CA LEU A 85 -6.51 5.86 0.14
C LEU A 85 -7.60 5.93 1.22
N ALA A 86 -8.22 4.80 1.58
CA ALA A 86 -9.18 4.74 2.67
C ALA A 86 -8.56 5.21 4.00
N THR A 87 -7.32 4.77 4.31
CA THR A 87 -6.62 5.21 5.53
C THR A 87 -6.21 6.69 5.49
N ALA A 88 -5.81 7.19 4.32
CA ALA A 88 -5.51 8.60 4.13
C ALA A 88 -6.75 9.47 4.37
N TRP A 89 -7.91 9.02 3.87
CA TRP A 89 -9.16 9.75 4.05
C TRP A 89 -9.58 9.84 5.52
N ILE A 90 -9.40 8.76 6.29
CA ILE A 90 -9.64 8.80 7.75
C ILE A 90 -8.79 9.90 8.39
N SER A 91 -7.50 10.01 8.03
CA SER A 91 -6.60 11.03 8.56
C SER A 91 -7.01 12.44 8.14
N GLU A 92 -7.48 12.61 6.91
CA GLU A 92 -7.98 13.89 6.41
C GLU A 92 -9.19 14.38 7.19
N VAL A 93 -10.12 13.48 7.55
CA VAL A 93 -11.28 13.82 8.38
C VAL A 93 -10.85 14.35 9.75
N PHE A 94 -9.82 13.76 10.36
CA PHE A 94 -9.26 14.27 11.62
C PHE A 94 -8.62 15.65 11.46
N THR A 95 -7.88 15.88 10.37
CA THR A 95 -7.28 17.18 10.07
C THR A 95 -8.34 18.26 9.92
N ILE A 96 -9.40 17.99 9.15
CA ILE A 96 -10.52 18.92 8.96
C ILE A 96 -11.22 19.19 10.30
N GLY A 97 -11.48 18.16 11.11
CA GLY A 97 -12.09 18.31 12.43
C GLY A 97 -11.25 19.16 13.37
N ALA A 98 -9.93 18.95 13.39
CA ALA A 98 -9.01 19.75 14.19
C ALA A 98 -8.97 21.22 13.73
N GLN A 99 -8.99 21.46 12.42
CA GLN A 99 -9.06 22.81 11.86
C GLN A 99 -10.37 23.52 12.26
N ALA A 100 -11.51 22.84 12.19
CA ALA A 100 -12.80 23.40 12.59
C ALA A 100 -12.82 23.83 14.07
N LEU A 101 -12.19 23.05 14.95
CA LEU A 101 -12.02 23.41 16.36
C LEU A 101 -11.05 24.61 16.53
N SER A 102 -9.96 24.63 15.79
CA SER A 102 -8.97 25.72 15.88
C SER A 102 -9.53 27.09 15.46
N VAL A 103 -10.40 27.11 14.45
CA VAL A 103 -11.04 28.34 13.98
C VAL A 103 -11.94 28.92 15.06
N GLN A 104 -12.72 28.08 15.74
CA GLN A 104 -13.59 28.50 16.84
C GLN A 104 -12.79 28.97 18.07
N ALA A 105 -11.62 28.40 18.33
CA ALA A 105 -10.71 28.85 19.38
C ALA A 105 -9.99 30.17 19.07
N GLY A 106 -10.21 30.76 17.89
CA GLY A 106 -9.61 32.03 17.48
C GLY A 106 -8.19 31.90 16.91
N TYR A 107 -7.66 30.68 16.70
CA TYR A 107 -6.34 30.51 16.08
C TYR A 107 -6.31 30.95 14.60
N SER A 108 -7.46 31.21 13.99
CA SER A 108 -7.57 31.71 12.62
C SER A 108 -7.37 33.23 12.48
N PHE A 109 -7.31 34.01 13.58
CA PHE A 109 -7.16 35.47 13.47
C PHE A 109 -5.81 35.89 12.88
N ALA A 110 -4.78 35.05 13.00
CA ALA A 110 -3.46 35.33 12.43
C ALA A 110 -3.45 35.32 10.89
N SER A 111 -4.35 34.59 10.24
CA SER A 111 -4.44 34.52 8.77
C SER A 111 -5.35 35.59 8.16
N SER A 112 -5.97 36.46 8.98
CA SER A 112 -6.82 37.56 8.50
C SER A 112 -6.02 38.82 8.13
N PHE A 113 -4.73 38.87 8.50
CA PHE A 113 -3.83 40.00 8.28
C PHE A 113 -2.64 39.62 7.37
N ASP A 114 -2.77 38.54 6.59
CA ASP A 114 -1.85 38.15 5.51
C ASP A 114 -2.44 38.55 4.14
#